data_AF-A0A8S3W0U8-F1
#
_entry.id   AF-A0A8S3W0U8-F1
#
_cell.length_a   1.000
_cell.length_b   1.000
_cell.length_c   1.000
_cell.angle_alpha   90.00
_cell.angle_beta   90.00
_cell.angle_gamma   90.00
#
_symmetry.space_group_name_H-M   'P 1'
#
loop_
_entity.id
_entity.type
_entity.pdbx_description
1 polymer ?
#
loop_
_entity_poly.entity_id
_entity_poly.type
_entity_poly.pdbx_seq_one_letter_code
_entity_poly.pdbx_strand_id
1 'polypeptide(L)'
;MACNSTDLTSLRIGDDTVERTDNFRYLGSVLDASGDIDRDIKARISAAWAKWREVTGVICDPKMPVKLKGQVYKTIIRPVLTYGSEAWPVLERHRQLLHVTEMNMLRWMYDPHLITLAQSGKVLLMMQGYTFHKGGGDRVAGGIRWRCSSGKKRCNAYVVLSEDDQTVLKANINHNDHERPSYVQMSDGTYVKI
;
A
#
# COMPACT_ATOMS: atom_id res chain seq x y z
N MET A 1 16.82 34.61 -37.18
CA MET A 1 17.91 34.62 -36.18
C MET A 1 17.95 33.24 -35.56
N ALA A 2 18.94 32.43 -35.93
CA ALA A 2 19.16 31.12 -35.33
C ALA A 2 19.78 31.33 -33.94
N CYS A 3 19.17 30.77 -32.89
CA CYS A 3 19.76 30.75 -31.57
C CYS A 3 20.94 29.77 -31.60
N ASN A 4 22.15 30.29 -31.46
CA ASN A 4 23.38 29.50 -31.42
C ASN A 4 23.34 28.52 -30.25
N SER A 5 23.63 27.26 -30.56
CA SER A 5 23.89 26.17 -29.62
C SER A 5 25.05 26.55 -28.68
N THR A 6 24.74 27.08 -27.50
CA THR A 6 25.71 27.11 -26.38
C THR A 6 25.82 25.71 -25.82
N ASP A 7 27.00 25.12 -25.99
CA ASP A 7 27.43 23.87 -25.41
C ASP A 7 27.30 23.94 -23.86
N LEU A 8 26.27 23.31 -23.29
CA LEU A 8 25.97 23.27 -21.85
C LEU A 8 26.80 22.18 -21.14
N THR A 9 28.09 22.08 -21.43
CA THR A 9 28.93 20.93 -21.08
C THR A 9 29.60 21.01 -19.71
N SER A 10 29.69 22.18 -19.07
CA SER A 10 30.17 22.26 -17.68
C SER A 10 29.75 23.53 -16.94
N LEU A 11 29.27 23.37 -15.71
CA LEU A 11 29.03 24.48 -14.77
C LEU A 11 30.25 24.61 -13.85
N ARG A 12 30.86 25.79 -13.81
CA ARG A 12 32.01 26.09 -12.93
C ARG A 12 31.60 27.04 -11.82
N ILE A 13 31.97 26.71 -10.58
CA ILE A 13 31.77 27.55 -9.40
C ILE A 13 33.15 27.79 -8.80
N GLY A 14 33.69 29.01 -9.00
CA GLY A 14 35.09 29.30 -8.69
C GLY A 14 36.03 28.44 -9.55
N ASP A 15 36.94 27.72 -8.90
CA ASP A 15 37.87 26.79 -9.55
C ASP A 15 37.29 25.37 -9.72
N ASP A 16 36.15 25.08 -9.10
CA ASP A 16 35.52 23.77 -9.12
C ASP A 16 34.58 23.59 -10.31
N THR A 17 34.60 22.40 -10.91
CA THR A 17 33.66 22.01 -11.97
C THR A 17 32.59 21.09 -11.39
N VAL A 18 31.33 21.50 -11.49
CA VAL A 18 30.19 20.74 -10.96
C VAL A 18 29.79 19.67 -11.97
N GLU A 19 29.70 18.44 -11.49
CA GLU A 19 29.23 17.32 -12.28
C GLU A 19 27.75 17.49 -12.66
N ARG A 20 27.43 17.28 -13.93
CA ARG A 20 26.06 17.26 -14.41
C ARG A 20 25.43 15.90 -14.13
N THR A 21 24.34 15.89 -13.38
CA THR A 21 23.52 14.70 -13.16
C THR A 21 22.14 14.86 -13.79
N ASP A 22 21.61 13.77 -14.33
CA ASP A 22 20.23 13.71 -14.83
C ASP A 22 19.19 13.70 -13.70
N ASN A 23 19.62 13.33 -12.49
CA ASN A 23 18.78 13.21 -11.32
C ASN A 23 19.45 13.86 -10.12
N PHE A 24 18.79 14.85 -9.54
CA PHE A 24 19.32 15.55 -8.39
C PHE A 24 18.31 15.53 -7.24
N ARG A 25 18.76 15.16 -6.04
CA ARG A 25 17.89 15.21 -4.85
C ARG A 25 18.08 16.56 -4.15
N TYR A 26 17.01 17.36 -4.14
CA TYR A 26 16.96 18.65 -3.47
C TYR A 26 15.84 18.66 -2.43
N LEU A 27 16.19 18.91 -1.15
CA LEU A 27 15.25 18.97 -0.03
C LEU A 27 14.28 17.76 0.02
N GLY A 28 14.81 16.58 -0.32
CA GLY A 28 14.07 15.32 -0.36
C GLY A 28 13.29 15.06 -1.66
N SER A 29 13.11 16.06 -2.54
CA SER A 29 12.49 15.88 -3.85
C SER A 29 13.52 15.55 -4.92
N VAL A 30 13.12 14.76 -5.91
CA VAL A 30 13.96 14.35 -7.03
C VAL A 30 13.65 15.23 -8.23
N LEU A 31 14.64 16.01 -8.67
CA LEU A 31 14.60 16.83 -9.87
C LEU A 31 15.18 16.02 -11.03
N ASP A 32 14.43 15.88 -12.11
CA ASP A 32 14.88 15.27 -13.36
C ASP A 32 15.35 16.37 -14.33
N ALA A 33 16.44 16.12 -15.07
CA ALA A 33 17.00 17.08 -16.02
C ALA A 33 16.05 17.45 -17.16
N SER A 34 15.05 16.61 -17.47
CA SER A 34 13.99 16.91 -18.43
C SER A 34 12.84 17.74 -17.86
N GLY A 35 12.82 17.96 -16.53
CA GLY A 35 11.72 18.59 -15.81
C GLY A 35 10.55 17.65 -15.50
N ASP A 36 10.69 16.36 -15.77
CA ASP A 36 9.68 15.36 -15.43
C ASP A 36 9.60 15.13 -13.90
N ILE A 37 8.38 14.90 -13.42
CA ILE A 37 8.07 14.67 -12.01
C ILE A 37 7.74 13.20 -11.70
N ASP A 38 7.68 12.33 -12.70
CA ASP A 38 7.38 10.91 -12.50
C ASP A 38 8.33 10.25 -11.48
N ARG A 39 9.61 10.64 -11.48
CA ARG A 39 10.60 10.13 -10.52
C ARG A 39 10.35 10.63 -9.10
N ASP A 40 10.00 11.91 -8.94
CA ASP A 40 9.69 12.47 -7.61
C ASP A 40 8.44 11.80 -7.03
N ILE A 41 7.37 11.68 -7.83
CA ILE A 41 6.14 11.01 -7.41
C ILE A 41 6.41 9.56 -7.00
N LYS A 42 7.18 8.80 -7.80
CA LYS A 42 7.55 7.41 -7.45
C LYS A 42 8.36 7.34 -6.16
N ALA A 43 9.27 8.28 -5.92
CA ALA A 43 10.02 8.39 -4.68
C ALA A 43 9.08 8.69 -3.48
N ARG A 44 8.11 9.59 -3.64
CA ARG A 44 7.11 9.92 -2.61
C ARG A 44 6.17 8.77 -2.29
N ILE A 45 5.68 8.06 -3.30
CA ILE A 45 4.90 6.83 -3.12
C ILE A 45 5.70 5.80 -2.34
N SER A 46 6.96 5.60 -2.71
CA SER A 46 7.85 4.64 -2.02
C SER A 46 8.08 5.03 -0.56
N ALA A 47 8.32 6.31 -0.29
CA ALA A 47 8.48 6.84 1.06
C ALA A 47 7.20 6.73 1.89
N ALA A 48 6.04 7.02 1.31
CA ALA A 48 4.74 6.88 1.96
C ALA A 48 4.46 5.41 2.31
N TRP A 49 4.79 4.47 1.42
CA TRP A 49 4.71 3.04 1.70
C TRP A 49 5.67 2.57 2.79
N ALA A 50 6.89 3.12 2.85
CA ALA A 50 7.81 2.85 3.95
C ALA A 50 7.20 3.31 5.28
N LYS A 51 6.66 4.53 5.31
CA LYS A 51 6.03 5.08 6.51
C LYS A 51 4.78 4.31 6.94
N TRP A 52 3.95 3.92 5.96
CA TRP A 52 2.79 3.04 6.17
C TRP A 52 3.19 1.74 6.88
N ARG A 53 4.27 1.08 6.42
CA ARG A 53 4.75 -0.16 7.02
C ARG A 53 5.23 0.02 8.47
N GLU A 54 5.82 1.15 8.81
CA GLU A 54 6.23 1.45 10.20
C GLU A 54 5.03 1.53 11.14
N VAL A 55 3.95 2.20 10.72
CA VAL A 55 2.77 2.42 11.58
C VAL A 55 1.71 1.32 11.47
N THR A 56 1.92 0.33 10.59
CA THR A 56 0.95 -0.74 10.30
C THR A 56 0.47 -1.47 11.56
N GLY A 57 1.36 -1.71 12.52
CA GLY A 57 1.02 -2.41 13.76
C GLY A 57 0.00 -1.66 14.62
N VAL A 58 -0.06 -0.33 14.51
CA VAL A 58 -1.02 0.53 15.22
C VAL A 58 -2.28 0.71 14.38
N ILE A 59 -2.15 1.11 13.11
CA ILE A 59 -3.33 1.43 12.27
C ILE A 59 -4.11 0.20 11.83
N CYS A 60 -3.48 -0.99 11.79
CA CYS A 60 -4.17 -2.25 11.59
C CYS A 60 -4.60 -2.90 12.91
N ASP A 61 -4.36 -2.27 14.07
CA ASP A 61 -4.89 -2.77 15.34
C ASP A 61 -6.43 -2.65 15.30
N PRO A 62 -7.15 -3.75 15.49
CA PRO A 62 -8.60 -3.71 15.52
C PRO A 62 -9.20 -3.01 16.73
N LYS A 63 -8.47 -2.89 17.84
CA LYS A 63 -8.91 -2.15 19.03
C LYS A 63 -8.87 -0.64 18.82
N MET A 64 -8.18 -0.19 17.77
CA MET A 64 -8.05 1.23 17.47
C MET A 64 -9.31 1.77 16.78
N PRO A 65 -9.92 2.85 17.31
CA PRO A 65 -11.09 3.46 16.68
C PRO A 65 -10.78 3.92 15.25
N VAL A 66 -11.73 3.70 14.32
CA VAL A 66 -11.63 4.10 12.91
C VAL A 66 -11.28 5.59 12.75
N LYS A 67 -11.85 6.46 13.60
CA LYS A 67 -11.53 7.89 13.60
C LYS A 67 -10.05 8.16 13.87
N LEU A 68 -9.44 7.41 14.80
CA LEU A 68 -8.04 7.56 15.17
C LEU A 68 -7.11 6.99 14.07
N LYS A 69 -7.49 5.85 13.46
CA LYS A 69 -6.80 5.32 12.26
C LYS A 69 -6.73 6.37 11.14
N GLY A 70 -7.87 7.01 10.87
CA GLY A 70 -7.96 8.08 9.88
C GLY A 70 -7.12 9.31 10.25
N GLN A 71 -7.02 9.65 11.53
CA GLN A 71 -6.12 10.71 12.00
C GLN A 71 -4.66 10.34 11.76
N VAL A 72 -4.23 9.14 12.16
CA VAL A 72 -2.85 8.68 11.94
C VAL A 72 -2.48 8.67 10.45
N TYR A 73 -3.38 8.22 9.59
CA TYR A 73 -3.17 8.30 8.14
C TYR A 73 -2.95 9.74 7.68
N LYS A 74 -3.85 10.65 8.06
CA LYS A 74 -3.80 12.06 7.67
C LYS A 74 -2.58 12.80 8.21
N THR A 75 -2.09 12.45 9.39
CA THR A 75 -0.98 13.16 10.04
C THR A 75 0.39 12.59 9.70
N ILE A 76 0.51 11.30 9.41
CA ILE A 76 1.81 10.65 9.23
C ILE A 76 2.07 10.27 7.76
N ILE A 77 1.09 9.64 7.10
CA ILE A 77 1.30 9.04 5.78
C ILE A 77 0.98 10.04 4.67
N ARG A 78 -0.15 10.74 4.78
CA ARG A 78 -0.59 11.70 3.76
C ARG A 78 0.45 12.80 3.49
N PRO A 79 1.09 13.44 4.49
CA PRO A 79 2.08 14.48 4.23
C PRO A 79 3.32 13.97 3.48
N VAL A 80 3.73 12.72 3.72
CA VAL A 80 4.86 12.10 3.01
C VAL A 80 4.52 11.86 1.54
N LEU A 81 3.27 11.43 1.27
CA LEU A 81 2.78 11.18 -0.07
C LEU A 81 2.60 12.47 -0.88
N THR A 82 2.15 13.55 -0.24
CA THR A 82 1.81 14.81 -0.91
C THR A 82 2.92 15.87 -0.86
N TYR A 83 4.06 15.59 -0.25
CA TYR A 83 5.16 16.55 -0.19
C TYR A 83 5.65 16.91 -1.60
N GLY A 84 5.75 18.20 -1.90
CA GLY A 84 6.17 18.72 -3.20
C GLY A 84 5.02 18.87 -4.20
N SER A 85 3.81 18.44 -3.85
CA SER A 85 2.65 18.52 -4.74
C SER A 85 2.23 19.96 -5.09
N GLU A 86 2.56 20.95 -4.26
CA GLU A 86 2.34 22.36 -4.59
C GLU A 86 3.22 22.89 -5.74
N ALA A 87 4.36 22.23 -6.00
CA ALA A 87 5.34 22.66 -7.01
C ALA A 87 5.32 21.80 -8.29
N TRP A 88 4.58 20.68 -8.28
CA TRP A 88 4.49 19.78 -9.42
C TRP A 88 3.61 20.34 -10.55
N PRO A 89 4.05 20.31 -11.82
CA PRO A 89 3.14 20.45 -12.96
C PRO A 89 2.28 19.18 -13.12
N VAL A 90 1.28 19.01 -12.26
CA VAL A 90 0.51 17.77 -12.14
C VAL A 90 -0.40 17.52 -13.36
N LEU A 91 -0.14 16.42 -14.06
CA LEU A 91 -1.00 15.83 -15.09
C LEU A 91 -2.02 14.86 -14.48
N GLU A 92 -3.07 14.51 -15.22
CA GLU A 92 -4.11 13.62 -14.73
C GLU A 92 -3.60 12.22 -14.35
N ARG A 93 -2.65 11.68 -15.14
CA ARG A 93 -1.99 10.41 -14.83
C ARG A 93 -1.30 10.41 -13.46
N HIS A 94 -0.75 11.55 -13.04
CA HIS A 94 -0.07 11.72 -11.75
C HIS A 94 -1.09 11.75 -10.60
N ARG A 95 -2.23 12.45 -10.78
CA ARG A 95 -3.34 12.44 -9.81
C ARG A 95 -3.90 11.03 -9.64
N GLN A 96 -4.15 10.33 -10.74
CA GLN A 96 -4.65 8.96 -10.74
C GLN A 96 -3.69 8.03 -9.97
N LEU A 97 -2.39 8.17 -10.19
CA LEU A 97 -1.39 7.34 -9.51
C LEU A 97 -1.36 7.58 -7.98
N LEU A 98 -1.42 8.84 -7.54
CA LEU A 98 -1.50 9.19 -6.12
C LEU A 98 -2.82 8.71 -5.51
N HIS A 99 -3.94 8.89 -6.20
CA HIS A 99 -5.25 8.44 -5.77
C HIS A 99 -5.31 6.91 -5.61
N VAL A 100 -4.82 6.15 -6.61
CA VAL A 100 -4.73 4.69 -6.52
C VAL A 100 -3.86 4.27 -5.34
N THR A 101 -2.75 4.97 -5.09
CA THR A 101 -1.88 4.71 -3.95
C THR A 101 -2.60 4.93 -2.61
N GLU A 102 -3.28 6.07 -2.46
CA GLU A 102 -4.08 6.41 -1.28
C GLU A 102 -5.20 5.38 -1.05
N MET A 103 -6.00 5.08 -2.07
CA MET A 103 -7.08 4.08 -1.97
C MET A 103 -6.56 2.70 -1.58
N ASN A 104 -5.41 2.29 -2.11
CA ASN A 104 -4.77 1.03 -1.71
C ASN A 104 -4.40 1.03 -0.22
N MET A 105 -3.76 2.08 0.29
CA MET A 105 -3.40 2.17 1.72
C MET A 105 -4.66 2.16 2.61
N LEU A 106 -5.68 2.94 2.26
CA LEU A 106 -6.93 3.00 3.02
C LEU A 106 -7.65 1.64 3.07
N ARG A 107 -7.72 0.92 1.94
CA ARG A 107 -8.30 -0.43 1.89
C ARG A 107 -7.59 -1.39 2.83
N TRP A 108 -6.25 -1.36 2.86
CA TRP A 108 -5.47 -2.18 3.79
C TRP A 108 -5.69 -1.81 5.26
N MET A 109 -5.98 -0.54 5.55
CA MET A 109 -6.27 -0.05 6.91
C MET A 109 -7.57 -0.59 7.49
N TYR A 110 -8.59 -0.64 6.63
CA TYR A 110 -9.97 -0.74 7.08
C TYR A 110 -10.63 -2.09 6.80
N ASP A 111 -10.02 -2.96 5.99
CA ASP A 111 -10.80 -4.04 5.40
C ASP A 111 -10.15 -5.44 5.41
N PRO A 112 -10.45 -6.25 6.45
CA PRO A 112 -10.81 -7.65 6.28
C PRO A 112 -12.21 -7.74 5.62
N HIS A 113 -12.28 -8.02 4.31
CA HIS A 113 -13.56 -8.22 3.60
C HIS A 113 -13.76 -9.68 3.24
N LEU A 114 -15.02 -10.08 3.17
CA LEU A 114 -15.40 -11.37 2.66
C LEU A 114 -15.38 -11.37 1.13
N ILE A 115 -14.76 -12.40 0.55
CA ILE A 115 -14.82 -12.70 -0.87
C ILE A 115 -15.59 -13.99 -1.08
N THR A 116 -16.33 -14.08 -2.19
CA THR A 116 -17.03 -15.30 -2.59
C THR A 116 -16.34 -15.89 -3.80
N LEU A 117 -15.90 -17.14 -3.71
CA LEU A 117 -15.25 -17.82 -4.83
C LEU A 117 -16.28 -18.26 -5.89
N ALA A 118 -16.13 -17.81 -7.13
CA ALA A 118 -17.05 -18.14 -8.23
C ALA A 118 -17.15 -19.65 -8.48
N GLN A 119 -16.01 -20.37 -8.37
CA GLN A 119 -15.92 -21.80 -8.67
C GLN A 119 -16.57 -22.71 -7.61
N SER A 120 -16.66 -22.25 -6.36
CA SER A 120 -17.08 -23.12 -5.23
C SER A 120 -18.20 -22.53 -4.37
N GLY A 121 -18.57 -21.27 -4.59
CA GLY A 121 -19.47 -20.52 -3.70
C GLY A 121 -18.89 -20.27 -2.30
N LYS A 122 -17.65 -20.70 -2.03
CA LYS A 122 -17.05 -20.61 -0.70
C LYS A 122 -16.73 -19.16 -0.36
N VAL A 123 -17.23 -18.73 0.80
CA VAL A 123 -16.88 -17.43 1.38
C VAL A 123 -15.55 -17.55 2.13
N LEU A 124 -14.62 -16.66 1.81
CA LEU A 124 -13.32 -16.55 2.47
C LEU A 124 -13.15 -15.13 2.99
N LEU A 125 -12.49 -15.01 4.13
CA LEU A 125 -12.01 -13.72 4.58
C LEU A 125 -10.73 -13.37 3.83
N MET A 126 -10.66 -12.20 3.21
CA MET A 126 -9.46 -11.65 2.61
C MET A 126 -8.86 -10.59 3.51
N MET A 127 -7.59 -10.75 3.87
CA MET A 127 -6.85 -9.82 4.72
C MET A 127 -5.39 -9.78 4.27
N GLN A 128 -4.86 -8.58 4.00
CA GLN A 128 -3.47 -8.37 3.51
C GLN A 128 -3.11 -9.18 2.25
N GLY A 129 -4.09 -9.49 1.40
CA GLY A 129 -3.92 -10.32 0.19
C GLY A 129 -3.86 -11.83 0.44
N TYR A 130 -3.93 -12.26 1.71
CA TYR A 130 -4.10 -13.66 2.08
C TYR A 130 -5.57 -13.97 2.32
N THR A 131 -5.94 -15.22 2.08
CA THR A 131 -7.29 -15.70 2.31
C THR A 131 -7.34 -16.66 3.49
N PHE A 132 -8.46 -16.62 4.21
CA PHE A 132 -8.72 -17.42 5.38
C PHE A 132 -10.09 -18.07 5.26
N HIS A 133 -10.22 -19.33 5.66
CA HIS A 133 -11.50 -20.03 5.75
C HIS A 133 -11.93 -20.13 7.21
N LYS A 134 -13.24 -20.12 7.44
CA LYS A 134 -13.83 -20.37 8.76
C LYS A 134 -13.52 -21.81 9.17
N GLY A 135 -12.93 -22.00 10.35
CA GLY A 135 -12.69 -23.33 10.92
C GLY A 135 -13.96 -23.85 11.58
N GLY A 136 -14.42 -25.04 11.21
CA GLY A 136 -15.58 -25.66 11.88
C GLY A 136 -15.27 -25.88 13.36
N GLY A 137 -16.02 -25.23 14.26
CA GLY A 137 -15.91 -25.41 15.71
C GLY A 137 -14.97 -24.46 16.46
N ASP A 138 -14.23 -23.56 15.79
CA ASP A 138 -13.26 -22.67 16.46
C ASP A 138 -13.92 -21.39 17.03
N ARG A 139 -14.88 -21.54 17.94
CA ARG A 139 -15.28 -20.44 18.84
C ARG A 139 -14.17 -20.27 19.87
N VAL A 140 -13.42 -19.18 19.77
CA VAL A 140 -12.44 -18.76 20.78
C VAL A 140 -13.15 -17.77 21.69
N ALA A 141 -12.79 -17.67 22.98
CA ALA A 141 -13.41 -16.72 23.90
C ALA A 141 -13.46 -15.31 23.27
N GLY A 142 -14.67 -14.86 22.91
CA GLY A 142 -14.94 -13.58 22.28
C GLY A 142 -15.16 -13.57 20.76
N GLY A 143 -14.91 -14.66 20.00
CA GLY A 143 -15.12 -14.63 18.54
C GLY A 143 -14.80 -15.90 17.75
N ILE A 144 -14.74 -15.76 16.42
CA ILE A 144 -14.65 -16.83 15.42
C ILE A 144 -13.25 -16.87 14.83
N ARG A 145 -12.58 -18.03 14.86
CA ARG A 145 -11.28 -18.22 14.21
C ARG A 145 -11.40 -18.61 12.74
N TRP A 146 -10.67 -17.86 11.93
CA TRP A 146 -10.41 -18.07 10.52
C TRP A 146 -8.96 -18.55 10.34
N ARG A 147 -8.74 -19.62 9.58
CA ARG A 147 -7.42 -20.21 9.32
C ARG A 147 -6.99 -19.95 7.89
N CYS A 148 -5.69 -19.80 7.64
CA CYS A 148 -5.19 -19.58 6.29
C CYS A 148 -5.68 -20.67 5.31
N SER A 149 -6.17 -20.27 4.14
CA SER A 149 -6.68 -21.17 3.11
C SER A 149 -5.63 -21.71 2.13
N SER A 150 -4.34 -21.53 2.40
CA SER A 150 -3.28 -22.10 1.55
C SER A 150 -3.15 -23.62 1.68
N GLY A 151 -3.63 -24.20 2.79
CA GLY A 151 -3.51 -25.64 3.07
C GLY A 151 -2.08 -26.12 3.33
N LYS A 152 -1.11 -25.19 3.45
CA LYS A 152 0.29 -25.53 3.72
C LYS A 152 0.47 -25.95 5.17
N LYS A 153 1.04 -27.14 5.40
CA LYS A 153 1.21 -27.73 6.74
C LYS A 153 2.00 -26.86 7.73
N ARG A 154 2.94 -26.04 7.25
CA ARG A 154 3.76 -25.16 8.09
C ARG A 154 3.12 -23.79 8.35
N CYS A 155 2.10 -23.41 7.58
CA CYS A 155 1.41 -22.15 7.78
C CYS A 155 0.50 -22.23 9.00
N ASN A 156 0.80 -21.41 10.00
CA ASN A 156 0.02 -21.30 11.24
C ASN A 156 -0.73 -19.97 11.34
N ALA A 157 -0.90 -19.26 10.21
CA ALA A 157 -1.59 -17.98 10.18
C ALA A 157 -3.09 -18.14 10.42
N TYR A 158 -3.64 -17.24 11.23
CA TYR A 158 -5.05 -17.20 11.58
C TYR A 158 -5.49 -15.77 11.90
N VAL A 159 -6.80 -15.54 11.80
CA VAL A 159 -7.47 -14.31 12.19
C VAL A 159 -8.67 -14.71 13.03
N VAL A 160 -8.85 -14.16 14.22
CA VAL A 160 -10.06 -14.29 15.02
C VAL A 160 -10.85 -13.02 14.80
N LEU A 161 -12.08 -13.12 14.32
CA LEU A 161 -13.03 -12.00 14.24
C LEU A 161 -14.03 -12.07 15.39
N SER A 162 -14.65 -10.96 15.74
CA SER A 162 -15.84 -10.90 16.61
C SER A 162 -17.00 -11.68 16.00
N GLU A 163 -18.03 -12.00 16.80
CA GLU A 163 -19.16 -12.81 16.35
C GLU A 163 -19.96 -12.19 15.20
N ASP A 164 -19.92 -10.87 15.07
CA ASP A 164 -20.51 -10.10 13.96
C ASP A 164 -19.60 -10.04 12.72
N ASP A 165 -18.44 -10.71 12.73
CA ASP A 165 -17.43 -10.74 11.66
C ASP A 165 -16.89 -9.33 11.28
N GLN A 166 -17.06 -8.31 12.14
CA GLN A 166 -16.65 -6.92 11.84
C GLN A 166 -15.30 -6.52 12.45
N THR A 167 -14.91 -7.12 13.57
CA THR A 167 -13.74 -6.70 14.34
C THR A 167 -12.74 -7.82 14.46
N VAL A 168 -11.47 -7.58 14.15
CA VAL A 168 -10.43 -8.59 14.43
C VAL A 168 -10.16 -8.58 15.94
N LEU A 169 -10.13 -9.74 16.59
CA LEU A 169 -9.82 -9.84 18.03
C LEU A 169 -8.39 -10.26 18.27
N LYS A 170 -7.85 -11.08 17.36
CA LYS A 170 -6.49 -11.62 17.42
C LYS A 170 -6.08 -12.09 16.05
N ALA A 171 -4.82 -11.88 15.64
CA ALA A 171 -4.32 -12.46 14.40
C ALA A 171 -2.86 -12.88 14.51
N ASN A 172 -2.52 -13.94 13.78
CA ASN A 172 -1.16 -14.27 13.37
C ASN A 172 -1.13 -14.23 11.84
N ILE A 173 -0.45 -13.22 11.28
CA ILE A 173 -0.37 -12.96 9.83
C ILE A 173 0.96 -13.41 9.22
N ASN A 174 1.71 -14.25 9.93
CA ASN A 174 2.98 -14.74 9.42
C ASN A 174 2.77 -15.86 8.38
N HIS A 175 3.20 -15.62 7.15
CA HIS A 175 3.11 -16.53 6.01
C HIS A 175 4.49 -16.89 5.41
N ASN A 176 5.52 -17.10 6.25
CA ASN A 176 6.88 -17.40 5.80
C ASN A 176 7.01 -18.62 4.87
N ASP A 177 6.03 -19.54 4.88
CA ASP A 177 6.09 -20.80 4.13
C ASP A 177 5.36 -20.78 2.77
N HIS A 178 4.71 -19.66 2.42
CA HIS A 178 4.09 -19.53 1.09
C HIS A 178 3.80 -18.08 0.71
N GLU A 179 3.81 -17.82 -0.58
CA GLU A 179 3.41 -16.53 -1.12
C GLU A 179 1.89 -16.35 -1.11
N ARG A 180 1.48 -15.10 -1.34
CA ARG A 180 0.08 -14.71 -1.45
C ARG A 180 -0.55 -15.32 -2.71
N PRO A 181 -1.75 -15.91 -2.61
CA PRO A 181 -2.53 -16.32 -3.78
C PRO A 181 -3.02 -15.12 -4.59
N SER A 182 -3.14 -15.31 -5.90
CA SER A 182 -3.67 -14.30 -6.82
C SER A 182 -5.16 -14.50 -7.05
N TYR A 183 -5.92 -13.40 -7.08
CA TYR A 183 -7.35 -13.42 -7.32
C TYR A 183 -7.75 -12.34 -8.33
N VAL A 184 -8.71 -12.66 -9.18
CA VAL A 184 -9.36 -11.73 -10.10
C VAL A 184 -10.83 -11.59 -9.70
N GLN A 185 -11.30 -10.36 -9.54
CA GLN A 185 -12.71 -10.07 -9.28
C GLN A 185 -13.48 -10.05 -10.60
N MET A 186 -14.60 -10.76 -10.65
CA MET A 186 -15.53 -10.81 -11.78
C MET A 186 -16.54 -9.65 -11.71
N SER A 187 -17.23 -9.37 -12.82
CA SER A 187 -18.22 -8.30 -12.93
C SER A 187 -19.43 -8.47 -12.02
N ASP A 188 -19.73 -9.71 -11.60
CA ASP A 188 -20.78 -10.07 -10.65
C ASP A 188 -20.36 -9.90 -9.17
N GLY A 189 -19.12 -9.45 -8.93
CA GLY A 189 -18.55 -9.26 -7.60
C GLY A 189 -17.92 -10.51 -6.98
N THR A 190 -17.97 -11.67 -7.65
CA THR A 190 -17.31 -12.90 -7.22
C THR A 190 -15.82 -12.90 -7.56
N TYR A 191 -15.06 -13.83 -6.99
CA TYR A 191 -13.61 -13.91 -7.16
C TYR A 191 -13.19 -15.27 -7.74
N VAL A 192 -12.24 -15.24 -8.67
CA VAL A 192 -11.56 -16.44 -9.18
C VAL A 192 -10.11 -16.44 -8.73
N LYS A 193 -9.68 -17.55 -8.14
CA LYS A 193 -8.27 -17.80 -7.82
C LYS A 193 -7.54 -18.16 -9.10
N ILE A 194 -6.43 -17.49 -9.38
CA ILE A 194 -5.53 -17.76 -10.51
C ILE A 194 -4.20 -18.32 -10.04
#